data_AF-A0A0D2H1M8-F1
#
_entry.id   AF-A0A0D2H1M8-F1
#
_cell.length_a   1.000
_cell.length_b   1.000
_cell.length_c   1.000
_cell.angle_alpha   90.00
_cell.angle_beta   90.00
_cell.angle_gamma   90.00
#
_symmetry.space_group_name_H-M   'P 1'
#
loop_
_entity.id
_entity.type
_entity.pdbx_description
1 polymer ?
#
loop_
_entity_poly.entity_id
_entity_poly.type
_entity_poly.pdbx_seq_one_letter_code
_entity_poly.pdbx_strand_id
1 'polypeptide(L)'
;MKFRPSLRFSHADTAGVSRFSYTRLRILLFGVNFIKWSSACIVMAIVSYFIHDYSRNEHTTYQEVIACTSIGFFLPTMPLAFDRRITVQLIPLDYIYSHLWVTAFIFAAEDYNWQDCAIHSPSGLRKCTLKYAMESWCIIAVYVCYTSV
;
A
#
# COMPACT_ATOMS: atom_id res chain seq x y z
N MET A 1 22.92 51.47 -34.26
CA MET A 1 23.31 50.06 -34.07
C MET A 1 22.05 49.23 -33.88
N LYS A 2 21.79 48.28 -34.79
CA LYS A 2 20.53 47.53 -34.90
C LYS A 2 20.76 46.12 -34.35
N PHE A 3 20.23 45.85 -33.15
CA PHE A 3 20.36 44.56 -32.48
C PHE A 3 19.04 43.79 -32.57
N ARG A 4 18.98 42.78 -33.43
CA ARG A 4 18.28 41.50 -33.20
C ARG A 4 19.00 40.44 -34.04
N PRO A 5 19.21 39.23 -33.50
CA PRO A 5 18.30 38.16 -33.88
C PRO A 5 17.91 37.22 -32.73
N SER A 6 16.59 36.99 -32.63
CA SER A 6 15.92 35.71 -32.40
C SER A 6 16.72 34.57 -31.73
N LEU A 7 16.55 34.43 -30.41
CA LEU A 7 16.64 33.12 -29.74
C LEU A 7 15.25 32.47 -29.76
N ARG A 8 14.95 31.77 -30.87
CA ARG A 8 13.82 30.86 -30.95
C ARG A 8 14.24 29.57 -30.22
N PHE A 9 14.12 29.58 -28.89
CA PHE A 9 14.43 28.42 -28.06
C PHE A 9 13.52 27.25 -28.45
N SER A 10 14.16 26.12 -28.73
CA SER A 10 13.58 24.84 -29.13
C SER A 10 12.50 24.39 -28.14
N HIS A 11 11.23 24.61 -28.49
CA HIS A 11 10.06 24.16 -27.72
C HIS A 11 9.62 22.73 -28.12
N ALA A 12 10.34 22.08 -29.05
CA ALA A 12 10.00 20.78 -29.61
C ALA A 12 10.66 19.61 -28.86
N ASP A 13 11.90 19.78 -28.36
CA ASP A 13 12.66 18.68 -27.74
C ASP A 13 12.22 18.37 -26.30
N THR A 14 11.62 19.34 -25.60
CA THR A 14 11.02 19.14 -24.28
C THR A 14 9.66 18.43 -24.33
N ALA A 15 8.98 18.39 -25.47
CA ALA A 15 7.67 17.75 -25.60
C ALA A 15 7.78 16.21 -25.68
N GLY A 16 8.82 15.67 -26.31
CA GLY A 16 9.03 14.22 -26.44
C GLY A 16 9.47 13.55 -25.13
N VAL A 17 10.44 14.17 -24.45
CA VAL A 17 10.95 13.68 -23.14
C VAL A 17 9.86 13.75 -22.08
N SER A 18 9.06 14.83 -22.08
CA SER A 18 7.98 14.99 -21.11
C SER A 18 6.84 13.99 -21.33
N ARG A 19 6.36 13.77 -22.57
CA ARG A 19 5.29 12.79 -22.84
C ARG A 19 5.68 11.35 -22.48
N PHE A 20 6.92 10.95 -22.75
CA PHE A 20 7.41 9.61 -22.40
C PHE A 20 7.62 9.45 -20.89
N SER A 21 8.11 10.50 -20.23
CA SER A 21 8.28 10.55 -18.77
C SER A 21 6.93 10.53 -18.04
N TYR A 22 5.92 11.27 -18.51
CA TYR A 22 4.59 11.29 -17.91
C TYR A 22 3.84 9.96 -18.05
N THR A 23 3.92 9.30 -19.20
CA THR A 23 3.29 7.97 -19.39
C THR A 23 3.97 6.92 -18.52
N ARG A 24 5.31 6.92 -18.46
CA ARG A 24 6.07 6.02 -17.56
C ARG A 24 5.75 6.29 -16.10
N LEU A 25 5.67 7.56 -15.69
CA LEU A 25 5.29 7.94 -14.33
C LEU A 25 3.88 7.46 -13.96
N ARG A 26 2.91 7.58 -14.87
CA ARG A 26 1.54 7.08 -14.67
C ARG A 26 1.47 5.56 -14.54
N ILE A 27 2.24 4.84 -15.36
CA ILE A 27 2.34 3.37 -15.25
C ILE A 27 2.98 2.98 -13.92
N LEU A 28 4.02 3.68 -13.48
CA LEU A 28 4.64 3.46 -12.18
C LEU A 28 3.66 3.76 -11.03
N LEU A 29 2.94 4.88 -11.08
CA LEU A 29 1.92 5.22 -10.07
C LEU A 29 0.82 4.15 -10.00
N PHE A 30 0.35 3.67 -11.16
CA PHE A 30 -0.63 2.60 -11.24
C PHE A 30 -0.08 1.31 -10.62
N GLY A 31 1.16 0.93 -10.95
CA GLY A 31 1.81 -0.25 -10.38
C GLY A 31 1.99 -0.17 -8.86
N VAL A 32 2.37 0.99 -8.35
CA VAL A 32 2.52 1.24 -6.90
C VAL A 32 1.16 1.15 -6.19
N ASN A 33 0.11 1.79 -6.73
CA ASN A 33 -1.25 1.66 -6.19
C ASN A 33 -1.78 0.22 -6.27
N PHE A 34 -1.39 -0.52 -7.32
CA PHE A 34 -1.73 -1.94 -7.44
C PHE A 34 -1.08 -2.80 -6.36
N ILE A 35 0.17 -2.53 -6.02
CA ILE A 35 0.86 -3.25 -4.94
C ILE A 35 0.26 -2.90 -3.56
N LYS A 36 -0.14 -1.64 -3.33
CA LYS A 36 -0.88 -1.27 -2.10
C LYS A 36 -2.19 -2.03 -1.98
N TRP A 37 -2.97 -2.07 -3.06
CA TRP A 37 -4.25 -2.75 -3.07
C TRP A 37 -4.09 -4.27 -2.90
N SER A 38 -3.12 -4.88 -3.59
CA SER A 38 -2.89 -6.33 -3.49
C SER A 38 -2.37 -6.75 -2.11
N SER A 39 -1.48 -5.97 -1.49
CA SER A 39 -1.02 -6.24 -0.13
C SER A 39 -2.16 -6.15 0.89
N ALA A 40 -3.05 -5.15 0.77
CA ALA A 40 -4.24 -5.06 1.60
C ALA A 40 -5.18 -6.27 1.44
N CYS A 41 -5.41 -6.72 0.20
CA CYS A 41 -6.20 -7.92 -0.09
C CYS A 41 -5.61 -9.19 0.52
N ILE A 42 -4.28 -9.37 0.46
CA ILE A 42 -3.61 -10.55 1.03
C ILE A 42 -3.74 -10.57 2.56
N VAL A 43 -3.53 -9.43 3.22
CA VAL A 43 -3.68 -9.33 4.67
C VAL A 43 -5.13 -9.56 5.08
N MET A 44 -6.10 -8.99 4.37
CA MET A 44 -7.53 -9.23 4.60
C MET A 44 -7.88 -10.72 4.45
N ALA A 45 -7.35 -11.39 3.41
CA ALA A 45 -7.61 -12.82 3.20
C ALA A 45 -7.03 -13.70 4.33
N ILE A 46 -5.82 -13.39 4.81
CA ILE A 46 -5.20 -14.12 5.92
C ILE A 46 -5.98 -13.89 7.23
N VAL A 47 -6.36 -12.64 7.51
CA VAL A 47 -7.12 -12.29 8.71
C VAL A 47 -8.53 -12.90 8.71
N SER A 48 -9.21 -12.86 7.57
CA SER A 48 -10.54 -13.48 7.39
C SER A 48 -10.48 -15.00 7.58
N TYR A 49 -9.42 -15.65 7.09
CA TYR A 49 -9.16 -17.06 7.34
C TYR A 49 -9.01 -17.36 8.84
N PHE A 50 -8.28 -16.51 9.59
CA PHE A 50 -8.15 -16.67 11.03
C PHE A 50 -9.47 -16.45 11.78
N ILE A 51 -10.34 -15.54 11.35
CA ILE A 51 -11.62 -15.26 12.02
C ILE A 51 -12.66 -16.37 11.79
N HIS A 52 -12.63 -17.03 10.62
CA HIS A 52 -13.56 -18.11 10.32
C HIS A 52 -13.24 -19.38 11.13
N ASP A 53 -11.96 -19.72 11.30
CA ASP A 53 -11.51 -20.96 11.94
C ASP A 53 -11.18 -20.80 13.45
N TYR A 54 -11.05 -19.58 13.98
CA TYR A 54 -10.66 -19.34 15.38
C TYR A 54 -11.51 -18.30 16.13
N SER A 55 -11.45 -18.35 17.46
CA SER A 55 -12.12 -17.40 18.36
C SER A 55 -11.67 -15.97 18.05
N ARG A 56 -12.65 -15.06 17.92
CA ARG A 56 -12.43 -13.62 17.70
C ARG A 56 -11.51 -13.03 18.76
N ASN A 57 -10.30 -12.67 18.36
CA ASN A 57 -9.39 -11.85 19.16
C ASN A 57 -9.57 -10.38 18.75
N GLU A 58 -9.44 -9.48 19.73
CA GLU A 58 -9.60 -8.03 19.51
C GLU A 58 -8.56 -7.51 18.51
N HIS A 59 -7.30 -7.94 18.62
CA HIS A 59 -6.20 -7.56 17.71
C HIS A 59 -6.43 -7.97 16.25
N THR A 60 -6.93 -9.19 16.01
CA THR A 60 -7.27 -9.70 14.67
C THR A 60 -8.39 -8.89 14.03
N THR A 61 -9.36 -8.43 14.83
CA THR A 61 -10.49 -7.62 14.35
C THR A 61 -10.02 -6.23 13.87
N TYR A 62 -9.08 -5.59 14.57
CA TYR A 62 -8.51 -4.30 14.13
C TYR A 62 -7.75 -4.43 12.81
N GLN A 63 -6.98 -5.49 12.64
CA GLN A 63 -6.25 -5.75 11.39
C GLN A 63 -7.21 -5.97 10.21
N GLU A 64 -8.34 -6.65 10.44
CA GLU A 64 -9.37 -6.85 9.42
C GLU A 64 -9.98 -5.51 8.98
N VAL A 65 -10.34 -4.64 9.94
CA VAL A 65 -10.96 -3.34 9.64
C VAL A 65 -10.00 -2.45 8.87
N ILE A 66 -8.73 -2.39 9.26
CA ILE A 66 -7.70 -1.62 8.55
C ILE A 66 -7.53 -2.15 7.12
N ALA A 67 -7.51 -3.47 6.91
CA ALA A 67 -7.39 -4.06 5.59
C ALA A 67 -8.64 -3.83 4.72
N CYS A 68 -9.84 -4.02 5.25
CA CYS A 68 -11.11 -3.79 4.54
C CYS A 68 -11.30 -2.33 4.14
N THR A 69 -11.00 -1.39 5.04
CA THR A 69 -11.06 0.04 4.73
C THR A 69 -10.01 0.41 3.67
N SER A 70 -8.78 -0.10 3.78
CA SER A 70 -7.74 0.07 2.77
C SER A 70 -8.21 -0.34 1.38
N ILE A 71 -8.84 -1.52 1.23
CA ILE A 71 -9.33 -2.01 -0.07
C ILE A 71 -10.40 -1.07 -0.65
N GLY A 72 -11.34 -0.63 0.19
CA GLY A 72 -12.42 0.27 -0.23
C GLY A 72 -11.91 1.64 -0.71
N PHE A 73 -10.84 2.15 -0.08
CA PHE A 73 -10.25 3.43 -0.44
C PHE A 73 -9.21 3.33 -1.57
N PHE A 74 -8.42 2.26 -1.67
CA PHE A 74 -7.39 2.08 -2.70
C PHE A 74 -7.93 1.56 -4.05
N LEU A 75 -9.10 0.93 -4.09
CA LEU A 75 -9.70 0.50 -5.35
C LEU A 75 -10.07 1.67 -6.29
N PRO A 76 -10.73 2.75 -5.81
CA PRO A 76 -11.00 3.92 -6.64
C PRO A 76 -9.73 4.73 -7.00
N THR A 77 -8.60 4.58 -6.30
CA THR A 77 -7.37 5.33 -6.64
C THR A 77 -6.74 4.88 -7.95
N MET A 78 -7.03 3.66 -8.42
CA MET A 78 -6.53 3.10 -9.68
C MET A 78 -7.04 3.83 -10.93
N PRO A 79 -8.36 4.01 -11.15
CA PRO A 79 -8.87 4.84 -12.24
C PRO A 79 -8.58 6.33 -12.02
N LEU A 80 -8.50 6.78 -10.76
CA LEU A 80 -8.18 8.18 -10.41
C LEU A 80 -6.72 8.56 -10.68
N ALA A 81 -5.80 7.61 -10.85
CA ALA A 81 -4.41 7.88 -11.25
C ALA A 81 -4.29 8.58 -12.61
N PHE A 82 -5.36 8.64 -13.40
CA PHE A 82 -5.41 9.36 -14.67
C PHE A 82 -5.78 10.84 -14.52
N ASP A 83 -6.34 11.26 -13.38
CA ASP A 83 -6.79 12.63 -13.11
C ASP A 83 -5.89 13.38 -12.12
N ARG A 84 -5.32 14.49 -12.58
CA ARG A 84 -4.22 15.21 -11.93
C ARG A 84 -4.64 16.01 -10.69
N ARG A 85 -5.93 16.37 -10.58
CA ARG A 85 -6.47 17.14 -9.44
C ARG A 85 -6.72 16.26 -8.23
N ILE A 86 -7.17 15.03 -8.46
CA ILE A 86 -7.48 14.07 -7.41
C ILE A 86 -6.20 13.43 -6.83
N THR A 87 -5.12 13.34 -7.63
CA THR A 87 -3.80 12.84 -7.15
C THR A 87 -3.27 13.60 -5.93
N VAL A 88 -3.52 14.90 -5.84
CA VAL A 88 -3.05 15.72 -4.70
C VAL A 88 -3.84 15.42 -3.42
N GLN A 89 -5.11 15.03 -3.53
CA GLN A 89 -5.95 14.67 -2.39
C GLN A 89 -5.63 13.27 -1.83
N LEU A 90 -4.87 12.46 -2.59
CA LEU A 90 -4.47 11.11 -2.20
C LEU A 90 -3.26 11.09 -1.26
N ILE A 91 -2.44 12.14 -1.28
CA ILE A 91 -1.25 12.29 -0.42
C ILE A 91 -1.58 12.17 1.08
N PRO A 92 -2.56 12.89 1.66
CA PRO A 92 -2.89 12.75 3.07
C PRO A 92 -3.50 11.38 3.41
N LEU A 93 -4.21 10.76 2.46
CA LEU A 93 -4.78 9.43 2.63
C LEU A 93 -3.68 8.37 2.73
N ASP A 94 -2.70 8.42 1.83
CA ASP A 94 -1.52 7.57 1.85
C ASP A 94 -0.72 7.75 3.16
N TYR A 95 -0.58 8.99 3.63
CA TYR A 95 0.09 9.27 4.91
C TYR A 95 -0.63 8.62 6.11
N ILE A 96 -1.96 8.74 6.22
CA ILE A 96 -2.74 8.14 7.31
C ILE A 96 -2.64 6.61 7.26
N TYR A 97 -2.81 6.02 6.07
CA TYR A 97 -2.72 4.57 5.93
C TYR A 97 -1.33 4.04 6.26
N SER A 98 -0.25 4.75 5.91
CA SER A 98 1.10 4.33 6.30
C SER A 98 1.24 4.15 7.82
N HIS A 99 0.63 5.04 8.63
CA HIS A 99 0.64 4.94 10.09
C HIS A 99 -0.24 3.79 10.58
N LEU A 100 -1.44 3.62 10.00
CA LEU A 100 -2.32 2.50 10.34
C LEU A 100 -1.65 1.16 10.07
N TRP A 101 -0.97 1.01 8.94
CA TRP A 101 -0.23 -0.21 8.59
C TRP A 101 0.96 -0.46 9.52
N VAL A 102 1.68 0.58 9.96
CA VAL A 102 2.73 0.45 10.99
C VAL A 102 2.15 -0.04 12.31
N THR A 103 1.02 0.51 12.76
CA THR A 103 0.38 0.06 14.00
C THR A 103 -0.11 -1.39 13.90
N ALA A 104 -0.68 -1.77 12.75
CA ALA A 104 -1.11 -3.15 12.49
C ALA A 104 0.07 -4.13 12.51
N PHE A 105 1.22 -3.71 11.97
CA PHE A 105 2.48 -4.47 12.03
C PHE A 105 2.99 -4.63 13.46
N ILE A 106 3.03 -3.56 14.27
CA ILE A 106 3.49 -3.63 15.66
C ILE A 106 2.63 -4.60 16.48
N PHE A 107 1.30 -4.52 16.34
CA PHE A 107 0.41 -5.46 17.03
C PHE A 107 0.56 -6.90 16.54
N ALA A 108 0.83 -7.11 15.25
CA ALA A 108 1.16 -8.44 14.73
C ALA A 108 2.47 -8.98 15.33
N ALA A 109 3.49 -8.12 15.47
CA ALA A 109 4.79 -8.52 16.00
C ALA A 109 4.70 -8.90 17.48
N GLU A 110 3.98 -8.14 18.30
CA GLU A 110 3.76 -8.46 19.72
C GLU A 110 2.97 -9.78 19.88
N ASP A 111 1.85 -9.96 19.15
CA ASP A 111 1.02 -11.18 19.26
C ASP A 111 1.74 -12.46 18.79
N TYR A 112 2.73 -12.35 17.90
CA TYR A 112 3.40 -13.51 17.31
C TYR A 112 4.81 -13.77 17.84
N ASN A 113 5.49 -12.77 18.41
CA ASN A 113 6.83 -12.93 18.99
C ASN A 113 6.82 -13.24 20.49
N TRP A 114 5.68 -13.08 21.19
CA TRP A 114 5.61 -13.25 22.65
C TRP A 114 5.72 -14.71 23.12
N GLN A 115 5.34 -15.73 22.32
CA GLN A 115 5.42 -17.15 22.71
C GLN A 115 5.72 -18.09 21.54
N ASP A 116 6.34 -19.24 21.86
CA ASP A 116 6.65 -20.31 20.90
C ASP A 116 5.40 -20.71 20.09
N CYS A 117 5.45 -20.40 18.79
CA CYS A 117 4.33 -20.53 17.86
C CYS A 117 3.82 -21.99 17.72
N ALA A 118 4.62 -22.97 18.15
CA ALA A 118 4.25 -24.38 18.18
C ALA A 118 3.44 -24.80 19.43
N ILE A 119 3.49 -24.02 20.53
CA ILE A 119 3.03 -24.46 21.86
C ILE A 119 1.72 -23.78 22.28
N HIS A 120 1.51 -22.51 21.94
CA HIS A 120 0.33 -21.73 22.33
C HIS A 120 -0.65 -21.43 21.17
N SER A 121 -0.43 -22.01 20.00
CA SER A 121 -1.43 -21.94 18.93
C SER A 121 -2.63 -22.81 19.30
N PRO A 122 -3.88 -22.31 19.25
CA PRO A 122 -5.06 -23.13 19.51
C PRO A 122 -5.01 -24.42 18.68
N SER A 123 -5.16 -25.53 19.41
CA SER A 123 -4.82 -26.90 19.03
C SER A 123 -5.30 -27.26 17.62
N GLY A 124 -4.40 -27.26 16.64
CA GLY A 124 -4.68 -27.82 15.32
C GLY A 124 -3.87 -27.30 14.13
N LEU A 125 -3.41 -26.04 14.15
CA LEU A 125 -2.72 -25.45 12.98
C LEU A 125 -1.32 -24.93 13.31
N ARG A 126 -0.30 -25.74 12.96
CA ARG A 126 1.13 -25.36 12.85
C ARG A 126 1.37 -24.37 11.69
N LYS A 127 0.62 -23.27 11.64
CA LYS A 127 0.68 -22.29 10.53
C LYS A 127 1.52 -21.06 10.92
N CYS A 128 2.67 -21.25 11.55
CA CYS A 128 3.62 -20.16 11.82
C CYS A 128 4.01 -19.43 10.53
N THR A 129 4.09 -20.15 9.41
CA THR A 129 4.32 -19.57 8.09
C THR A 129 3.27 -18.52 7.69
N LEU A 130 2.00 -18.68 8.10
CA LEU A 130 0.95 -17.72 7.77
C LEU A 130 1.05 -16.45 8.62
N LYS A 131 1.48 -16.59 9.88
CA LYS A 131 1.78 -15.47 10.80
C LYS A 131 2.99 -14.65 10.34
N TYR A 132 4.08 -15.31 9.94
CA TYR A 132 5.22 -14.62 9.33
C TYR A 132 4.90 -14.01 7.97
N ALA A 133 4.03 -14.65 7.19
CA ALA A 133 3.57 -14.09 5.92
C ALA A 133 2.84 -12.77 6.16
N MET A 134 1.81 -12.72 7.02
CA MET A 134 1.08 -11.47 7.28
C MET A 134 1.98 -10.34 7.79
N GLU A 135 2.94 -10.64 8.65
CA GLU A 135 3.93 -9.67 9.12
C GLU A 135 4.72 -9.06 7.95
N SER A 136 5.24 -9.90 7.05
CA SER A 136 5.98 -9.44 5.88
C SER A 136 5.12 -8.61 4.91
N TRP A 137 3.84 -8.98 4.72
CA TRP A 137 2.93 -8.25 3.84
C TRP A 137 2.54 -6.88 4.42
N CYS A 138 2.45 -6.75 5.75
CA CYS A 138 2.26 -5.45 6.41
C CYS A 138 3.47 -4.51 6.19
N ILE A 139 4.70 -5.01 6.29
CA ILE A 139 5.91 -4.19 6.01
C ILE A 139 5.91 -3.71 4.56
N ILE A 140 5.55 -4.58 3.61
CA ILE A 140 5.45 -4.22 2.19
C ILE A 140 4.42 -3.11 2.00
N ALA A 141 3.25 -3.21 2.65
CA ALA A 141 2.22 -2.17 2.58
C ALA A 141 2.74 -0.82 3.10
N VAL A 142 3.43 -0.79 4.25
CA VAL A 142 4.04 0.43 4.80
C VAL A 142 5.04 1.06 3.82
N TYR A 143 5.96 0.27 3.30
CA TYR A 143 7.02 0.76 2.41
C TYR A 143 6.45 1.36 1.12
N VAL A 144 5.47 0.69 0.52
CA VAL A 144 4.84 1.12 -0.73
C VAL A 144 3.93 2.34 -0.51
N CYS A 145 3.29 2.43 0.66
CA CYS A 145 2.48 3.59 1.04
C CYS A 145 3.38 4.83 1.29
N TYR A 146 4.47 4.67 2.03
CA TYR A 146 5.45 5.74 2.28
C TYR A 146 6.11 6.27 1.00
N THR A 147 6.51 5.40 0.08
CA THR A 147 7.15 5.82 -1.19
C THR A 147 6.22 6.57 -2.15
N SER A 148 4.92 6.61 -1.87
CA SER A 148 3.92 7.32 -2.68
C SER A 148 3.55 8.71 -2.18
N VAL A 149 3.98 9.07 -0.97
CA VAL A 149 3.81 10.39 -0.34
C VAL A 149 4.87 11.34 -0.87
#